data_AF-A0AA86Y1D9-F1
#
_entry.id   AF-A0AA86Y1D9-F1
#
_cell.length_a   1.000
_cell.length_b   1.000
_cell.length_c   1.000
_cell.angle_alpha   90.00
_cell.angle_beta   90.00
_cell.angle_gamma   90.00
#
_symmetry.space_group_name_H-M   'P 1'
#
loop_
_entity.id
_entity.type
_entity.pdbx_description
1 polymer ?
#
loop_
_entity_poly.entity_id
_entity_poly.type
_entity_poly.pdbx_seq_one_letter_code
_entity_poly.pdbx_strand_id
1 'polypeptide(L)'
;MGKVIFYGAISLDGYLAGLEDQLDWLFQTDTGVATTYEAFFATIDTTVMGRKTYQEAKKLMDEGPLYPETTNYVFSHTRKEPLPDATLVASDPVAFVSAL
;
A
#
# COMPACT_ATOMS: atom_id res chain seq x y z
N MET A 1 0.98 -18.34 -12.40
CA MET A 1 2.00 -17.31 -12.08
C MET A 1 1.26 -16.01 -11.87
N GLY A 2 1.36 -15.42 -10.68
CA GLY A 2 0.71 -14.15 -10.36
C GLY A 2 1.30 -13.01 -11.19
N LYS A 3 0.52 -11.93 -11.37
CA LYS A 3 1.03 -10.69 -11.96
C LYS A 3 1.37 -9.74 -10.82
N VAL A 4 2.57 -9.17 -10.86
CA VAL A 4 2.95 -8.06 -9.97
C VAL A 4 2.45 -6.77 -10.61
N ILE A 5 1.59 -6.04 -9.90
CA ILE A 5 0.95 -4.82 -10.39
C ILE A 5 1.23 -3.69 -9.40
N PHE A 6 1.71 -2.56 -9.91
CA PHE A 6 1.71 -1.31 -9.17
C PHE A 6 0.42 -0.55 -9.50
N TYR A 7 -0.33 -0.17 -8.46
CA TYR A 7 -1.55 0.62 -8.56
C TYR A 7 -1.46 1.79 -7.58
N GLY A 8 -1.58 3.01 -8.08
CA GLY A 8 -1.50 4.22 -7.26
C GLY A 8 -1.77 5.48 -8.07
N ALA A 9 -1.96 6.58 -7.36
CA ALA A 9 -2.08 7.91 -7.95
C ALA A 9 -0.75 8.66 -7.81
N ILE A 10 -0.42 9.47 -8.81
CA ILE A 10 0.73 10.38 -8.80
C ILE A 10 0.29 11.77 -9.26
N SER A 11 1.04 12.78 -8.84
CA SER A 11 0.97 14.10 -9.47
C SER A 11 1.45 14.05 -10.92
N LEU A 12 1.12 15.07 -11.71
CA LEU A 12 1.50 15.15 -13.13
C LEU A 12 3.03 15.08 -13.35
N ASP A 13 3.80 15.61 -12.39
CA ASP A 13 5.26 15.61 -12.37
C ASP A 13 5.88 14.39 -11.65
N GLY A 14 5.06 13.42 -11.24
CA GLY A 14 5.53 12.08 -10.85
C GLY A 14 5.75 11.83 -9.36
N TYR A 15 5.14 12.63 -8.47
CA TYR A 15 5.26 12.46 -7.03
C TYR A 15 4.06 11.71 -6.44
N LEU A 16 4.33 10.84 -5.45
CA LEU A 16 3.30 10.05 -4.74
C LEU A 16 2.73 10.77 -3.51
N ALA A 17 3.52 11.64 -2.88
CA ALA A 17 3.17 12.33 -1.64
C ALA A 17 3.92 13.65 -1.55
N GLY A 18 3.46 14.54 -0.67
CA GLY A 18 4.20 15.74 -0.32
C GLY A 18 5.42 15.45 0.56
N LEU A 19 6.19 16.49 0.89
CA LEU A 19 7.45 16.39 1.64
C LEU A 19 7.30 15.83 3.06
N GLU A 20 6.11 15.93 3.64
CA GLU A 20 5.77 15.44 4.98
C GLU A 20 4.88 14.18 4.89
N ASP A 21 5.00 13.41 3.80
CA ASP A 21 4.21 12.22 3.50
C ASP A 21 2.68 12.51 3.33
N GLN A 22 2.28 13.79 3.22
CA GLN A 22 0.87 14.21 3.15
C GLN A 22 0.21 13.97 1.78
N LEU A 23 -1.09 13.69 1.81
CA LEU A 23 -1.94 13.37 0.65
C LEU A 23 -3.08 14.38 0.44
N ASP A 24 -3.04 15.56 1.07
CA ASP A 24 -4.10 16.58 0.94
C ASP A 24 -4.36 16.95 -0.51
N TRP A 25 -3.31 17.07 -1.32
CA TRP A 25 -3.41 17.33 -2.76
C TRP A 25 -4.23 16.27 -3.49
N LEU A 26 -4.10 15.00 -3.09
CA LEU A 26 -4.81 13.87 -3.70
C LEU A 26 -6.28 13.92 -3.31
N PHE A 27 -6.59 14.13 -2.03
CA PHE A 27 -7.97 14.14 -1.53
C PHE A 27 -8.76 15.39 -1.96
N GLN A 28 -8.08 16.51 -2.22
CA GLN A 28 -8.70 17.74 -2.72
C GLN A 28 -8.85 17.75 -4.25
N THR A 29 -8.26 16.79 -4.96
CA THR A 29 -8.37 16.69 -6.41
C THR A 29 -9.72 16.08 -6.79
N ASP A 30 -10.52 16.83 -7.56
CA ASP A 30 -11.73 16.30 -8.17
C ASP A 30 -11.37 15.24 -9.22
N THR A 31 -11.69 13.99 -8.91
CA THR A 31 -11.48 12.84 -9.81
C THR A 31 -12.63 12.65 -10.81
N GLY A 32 -13.70 13.46 -10.69
CA GLY A 32 -14.91 13.35 -11.50
C GLY A 32 -15.78 12.17 -11.07
N VAL A 33 -15.67 11.03 -11.77
CA VAL A 33 -16.49 9.82 -11.61
C VAL A 33 -15.78 8.72 -10.82
N ALA A 34 -16.54 7.70 -10.39
CA ALA A 34 -16.08 6.51 -9.68
C ALA A 34 -14.73 5.97 -10.21
N THR A 35 -13.80 5.72 -9.30
CA THR A 35 -12.48 5.19 -9.65
C THR A 35 -12.57 3.73 -10.09
N THR A 36 -11.53 3.21 -10.74
CA THR A 36 -11.42 1.78 -11.07
C THR A 36 -10.96 0.92 -9.88
N TYR A 37 -10.82 1.52 -8.70
CA TYR A 37 -10.16 0.88 -7.56
C TYR A 37 -10.88 -0.38 -7.10
N GLU A 38 -12.20 -0.34 -6.91
CA GLU A 38 -12.95 -1.47 -6.37
C GLU A 38 -12.90 -2.67 -7.31
N ALA A 39 -13.09 -2.44 -8.61
CA ALA A 39 -13.01 -3.48 -9.64
C ALA A 39 -11.58 -4.05 -9.77
N PHE A 40 -10.56 -3.21 -9.64
CA PHE A 40 -9.17 -3.63 -9.62
C PHE A 40 -8.85 -4.47 -8.37
N PHE A 41 -9.20 -3.97 -7.19
CA PHE A 41 -8.89 -4.58 -5.90
C PHE A 41 -9.56 -5.95 -5.73
N ALA A 42 -10.75 -6.15 -6.32
CA ALA A 42 -11.41 -7.46 -6.38
C ALA A 42 -10.59 -8.55 -7.11
N THR A 43 -9.55 -8.18 -7.87
CA THR A 43 -8.64 -9.13 -8.54
C THR A 43 -7.38 -9.44 -7.72
N ILE A 44 -7.22 -8.83 -6.55
CA ILE A 44 -6.01 -8.88 -5.72
C ILE A 44 -6.23 -9.79 -4.53
N ASP A 45 -5.32 -10.76 -4.34
CA ASP A 45 -5.29 -11.67 -3.17
C ASP A 45 -4.20 -11.30 -2.16
N THR A 46 -3.20 -10.51 -2.58
CA THR A 46 -1.98 -10.21 -1.83
C THR A 46 -1.59 -8.75 -2.00
N THR A 47 -1.27 -8.07 -0.91
CA THR A 47 -0.69 -6.72 -0.94
C THR A 47 0.73 -6.73 -0.39
N VAL A 48 1.57 -5.87 -0.97
CA VAL A 48 2.94 -5.65 -0.55
C VAL A 48 3.19 -4.15 -0.45
N MET A 49 3.77 -3.69 0.66
CA MET A 49 4.07 -2.27 0.84
C MET A 49 5.27 -2.04 1.76
N GLY A 50 5.80 -0.82 1.79
CA GLY A 50 6.82 -0.43 2.76
C GLY A 50 6.23 -0.03 4.11
N ARG A 51 7.06 -0.06 5.17
CA ARG A 51 6.70 0.40 6.53
C ARG A 51 6.01 1.76 6.56
N LYS A 52 6.50 2.74 5.79
CA LYS A 52 5.95 4.10 5.76
C LYS A 52 4.51 4.10 5.23
N THR A 53 4.27 3.47 4.09
CA THR A 53 2.93 3.32 3.51
C THR A 53 1.96 2.67 4.48
N TYR A 54 2.39 1.59 5.15
CA TYR A 54 1.59 0.94 6.19
C TYR A 54 1.22 1.93 7.31
N GLN A 55 2.20 2.67 7.84
CA GLN A 55 1.98 3.62 8.94
C GLN A 55 1.01 4.75 8.57
N GLU A 56 1.17 5.34 7.39
CA GLU A 56 0.25 6.40 6.94
C GLU A 56 -1.15 5.86 6.62
N ALA A 57 -1.25 4.65 6.05
CA ALA A 57 -2.54 4.00 5.82
C ALA A 57 -3.28 3.73 7.13
N LYS A 58 -2.60 3.21 8.17
CA LYS A 58 -3.21 2.98 9.49
C LYS A 58 -3.74 4.27 10.11
N LYS A 59 -3.01 5.39 10.00
CA LYS A 59 -3.48 6.70 10.46
C LYS A 59 -4.74 7.16 9.72
N LEU A 60 -4.75 7.04 8.39
CA LEU A 60 -5.90 7.43 7.55
C LEU A 60 -7.15 6.58 7.84
N MET A 61 -6.95 5.33 8.27
CA MET A 61 -8.00 4.38 8.58
C MET A 61 -8.40 4.38 10.07
N ASP A 62 -7.89 5.31 10.88
CA ASP A 62 -8.08 5.34 12.33
C ASP A 62 -7.75 3.99 13.00
N GLU A 63 -6.59 3.43 12.64
CA GLU A 63 -6.08 2.12 13.05
C GLU A 63 -6.95 0.91 12.63
N GLY A 64 -7.91 1.11 11.72
CA GLY A 64 -8.73 0.05 11.12
C GLY A 64 -7.94 -1.04 10.39
N PRO A 65 -8.52 -2.23 10.16
CA PRO A 65 -7.80 -3.38 9.60
C PRO A 65 -7.36 -3.12 8.16
N LEU A 66 -6.08 -3.35 7.89
CA LEU A 66 -5.54 -3.24 6.53
C LEU A 66 -6.03 -4.41 5.68
N TYR A 67 -6.78 -4.11 4.62
CA TYR A 67 -7.17 -5.05 3.55
C TYR A 67 -7.46 -6.48 4.06
N PRO A 68 -8.52 -6.67 4.86
CA PRO A 68 -8.72 -7.91 5.63
C PRO A 68 -8.95 -9.16 4.77
N GLU A 69 -9.36 -8.98 3.51
CA GLU A 69 -9.59 -10.08 2.55
C GLU A 69 -8.31 -10.53 1.83
N THR A 70 -7.15 -9.92 2.12
CA THR A 70 -5.90 -10.17 1.41
C THR A 70 -4.78 -10.62 2.36
N THR A 71 -3.77 -11.30 1.80
CA THR A 71 -2.51 -11.52 2.52
C THR A 71 -1.66 -10.26 2.42
N ASN A 72 -1.38 -9.61 3.56
CA ASN A 72 -0.60 -8.37 3.59
C ASN A 72 0.85 -8.60 4.01
N TYR A 73 1.80 -8.08 3.23
CA TYR A 73 3.22 -8.04 3.58
C TYR A 73 3.73 -6.61 3.69
N VAL A 74 4.47 -6.32 4.76
CA VAL A 74 5.08 -5.01 5.01
C VAL A 74 6.58 -5.16 5.10
N PHE A 75 7.29 -4.49 4.20
CA PHE A 75 8.74 -4.49 4.14
C PHE A 75 9.34 -3.45 5.08
N SER A 76 10.28 -3.89 5.92
CA SER A 76 11.01 -3.03 6.86
C SER A 76 12.28 -3.70 7.34
N HIS A 77 13.39 -2.95 7.40
CA HIS A 77 14.61 -3.40 8.07
C HIS A 77 14.72 -2.91 9.51
N THR A 78 13.98 -1.85 9.88
CA THR A 78 14.14 -1.16 11.17
C THR A 78 13.08 -1.51 12.20
N ARG A 79 11.87 -1.87 11.74
CA ARG A 79 10.78 -2.31 12.61
C ARG A 79 11.01 -3.75 13.02
N LYS A 80 10.73 -4.09 14.28
CA LYS A 80 10.89 -5.45 14.82
C LYS A 80 9.60 -6.00 15.40
N GLU A 81 8.70 -5.11 15.79
CA GLU A 81 7.43 -5.45 16.40
C GLU A 81 6.49 -6.05 15.33
N PRO A 82 5.81 -7.16 15.65
CA PRO A 82 4.78 -7.72 14.80
C PRO A 82 3.69 -6.68 14.45
N LEU A 83 3.05 -6.88 13.30
CA LEU A 83 1.90 -6.10 12.88
C LEU A 83 0.61 -6.91 13.13
N PRO A 84 -0.48 -6.26 13.52
CA PRO A 84 -1.74 -6.95 13.84
C PRO A 84 -2.42 -7.59 12.61
N ASP A 85 -2.22 -7.02 11.42
CA ASP A 85 -2.97 -7.32 10.19
C ASP A 85 -2.04 -7.55 8.97
N ALA A 86 -0.73 -7.74 9.20
CA ALA A 86 0.25 -7.98 8.15
C ALA A 86 1.46 -8.79 8.62
N THR A 87 2.13 -9.45 7.68
CA THR A 87 3.42 -10.11 7.90
C THR A 87 4.57 -9.12 7.66
N LEU A 88 5.41 -8.93 8.68
CA LEU A 88 6.61 -8.10 8.57
C LEU A 88 7.71 -8.87 7.83
N VAL A 89 8.26 -8.29 6.76
CA VAL A 89 9.31 -8.89 5.92
C VAL A 89 10.55 -8.01 5.95
N ALA A 90 11.71 -8.61 6.25
CA ALA A 90 13.00 -7.91 6.33
C ALA A 90 14.02 -8.36 5.26
N SER A 91 13.62 -9.28 4.36
CA SER A 91 14.43 -9.75 3.25
C SER A 91 14.30 -8.86 2.01
N ASP A 92 15.14 -9.12 1.01
CA ASP A 92 15.08 -8.45 -0.30
C ASP A 92 13.66 -8.55 -0.91
N PRO A 93 13.02 -7.42 -1.25
CA PRO A 93 11.66 -7.42 -1.80
C PRO A 93 11.54 -8.13 -3.15
N VAL A 94 12.56 -8.03 -4.00
CA VAL A 94 12.51 -8.64 -5.35
C VAL A 94 12.55 -10.15 -5.23
N ALA A 95 13.50 -10.69 -4.48
CA ALA A 95 13.63 -12.13 -4.23
C ALA A 95 12.39 -12.69 -3.52
N PHE A 96 11.86 -11.96 -2.53
CA PHE A 96 10.66 -12.38 -1.81
C PHE A 96 9.44 -12.45 -2.74
N VAL A 97 9.13 -11.36 -3.45
CA VAL A 97 7.95 -11.28 -4.33
C VAL A 97 8.05 -12.24 -5.51
N SER A 98 9.26 -12.49 -6.02
CA SER A 98 9.47 -13.45 -7.11
C SER A 98 9.27 -14.92 -6.69
N ALA A 99 9.25 -15.20 -5.39
CA ALA A 99 9.09 -16.53 -4.83
C ALA A 99 7.68 -16.82 -4.28
N LEU A 100 6.79 -15.81 -4.27
CA LEU A 100 5.36 -15.96 -3.96
C LEU A 100 4.63 -16.73 -5.09
#